data_AF-A0A5P6VTY5-F1
#
_entry.id   AF-A0A5P6VTY5-F1
#
_cell.length_a   1.000
_cell.length_b   1.000
_cell.length_c   1.000
_cell.angle_alpha   90.00
_cell.angle_beta   90.00
_cell.angle_gamma   90.00
#
_symmetry.space_group_name_H-M   'P 1'
#
loop_
_entity.id
_entity.type
_entity.pdbx_description
1 polymer ?
#
loop_
_entity_poly.entity_id
_entity_poly.type
_entity_poly.pdbx_seq_one_letter_code
_entity_poly.pdbx_strand_id
1 'polypeptide(L)'
;MEQETSSEIFIRRFMNSNIVKRLDGLDVLQSNLQAKDLLNILDEEYGKSNYGSVKYSPNEMYWIGYIYRYFSYTYEKSSVQAYKIVKPKELRSMFLPYHTMDPAQAIDRILEAKGLTSDSKDEELEQYEIFKRVREKANKRM
;
A
#
# COMPACT_ATOMS: atom_id res chain seq x y z
N MET A 1 11.62 -14.78 -14.08
CA MET A 1 11.04 -13.70 -14.92
C MET A 1 11.53 -12.40 -14.35
N GLU A 2 12.32 -11.66 -15.12
CA GLU A 2 12.89 -10.39 -14.68
C GLU A 2 12.15 -9.25 -15.39
N GLN A 3 11.60 -8.33 -14.61
CA GLN A 3 11.14 -7.04 -15.10
C GLN A 3 12.38 -6.14 -15.25
N GLU A 4 12.52 -5.42 -16.37
CA GLU A 4 13.70 -4.57 -16.62
C GLU A 4 13.67 -3.28 -15.78
N THR A 5 12.49 -2.75 -15.45
CA THR A 5 12.33 -1.53 -14.64
C THR A 5 12.78 -1.71 -13.17
N SER A 6 13.19 -0.62 -12.51
CA SER A 6 13.52 -0.69 -11.07
C SER A 6 12.38 -1.23 -10.19
N SER A 7 12.75 -1.81 -9.04
CA SER A 7 11.77 -2.35 -8.09
C SER A 7 10.77 -1.31 -7.60
N GLU A 8 11.21 -0.07 -7.32
CA GLU A 8 10.29 0.99 -6.87
C GLU A 8 9.24 1.36 -7.94
N ILE A 9 9.66 1.42 -9.21
CA ILE A 9 8.76 1.73 -10.33
C ILE A 9 7.78 0.58 -10.54
N PHE A 10 8.26 -0.66 -10.52
CA PHE A 10 7.41 -1.83 -10.59
C PHE A 10 6.36 -1.82 -9.48
N ILE A 11 6.78 -1.64 -8.21
CA ILE A 11 5.87 -1.60 -7.06
C ILE A 11 4.87 -0.46 -7.22
N ARG A 12 5.31 0.75 -7.62
CA ARG A 12 4.40 1.87 -7.86
C ARG A 12 3.36 1.55 -8.92
N ARG A 13 3.76 0.99 -10.07
CA ARG A 13 2.83 0.60 -11.14
C ARG A 13 1.85 -0.45 -10.64
N PHE A 14 2.37 -1.50 -10.00
CA PHE A 14 1.55 -2.58 -9.46
C PHE A 14 0.51 -2.06 -8.46
N MET A 15 0.94 -1.27 -7.47
CA MET A 15 0.05 -0.73 -6.42
C MET A 15 -0.99 0.30 -6.93
N ASN A 16 -0.86 0.78 -8.16
CA ASN A 16 -1.85 1.66 -8.80
C ASN A 16 -2.57 0.99 -9.99
N SER A 17 -2.30 -0.28 -10.26
CA SER A 17 -2.85 -1.02 -11.39
C SER A 17 -4.28 -1.49 -11.16
N ASN A 18 -4.95 -1.88 -12.24
CA ASN A 18 -6.24 -2.55 -12.16
C ASN A 18 -6.15 -3.95 -11.52
N ILE A 19 -4.96 -4.57 -11.53
CA ILE A 19 -4.71 -5.85 -10.85
C ILE A 19 -4.97 -5.68 -9.35
N VAL A 20 -4.38 -4.65 -8.73
CA VAL A 20 -4.53 -4.45 -7.27
C VAL A 20 -5.96 -4.13 -6.88
N LYS A 21 -6.72 -3.41 -7.74
CA LYS A 21 -8.14 -3.15 -7.50
C LYS A 21 -8.95 -4.45 -7.47
N ARG A 22 -8.64 -5.40 -8.37
CA ARG A 22 -9.25 -6.74 -8.38
C ARG A 22 -8.80 -7.60 -7.19
N LEU A 23 -7.58 -7.43 -6.71
CA LEU A 23 -7.11 -8.08 -5.47
C LEU A 23 -7.85 -7.55 -4.24
N ASP A 24 -8.04 -6.23 -4.15
CA ASP A 24 -8.79 -5.57 -3.08
C ASP A 24 -10.28 -5.99 -3.11
N GLY A 25 -10.87 -6.12 -4.31
CA GLY A 25 -12.24 -6.57 -4.51
C GLY A 25 -12.47 -8.09 -4.47
N LEU A 26 -11.43 -8.89 -4.24
CA LEU A 26 -11.46 -10.37 -4.23
C LEU A 26 -11.85 -11.06 -5.56
N ASP A 27 -12.07 -10.30 -6.65
CA ASP A 27 -12.37 -10.82 -7.99
C ASP A 27 -11.33 -11.82 -8.48
N VAL A 28 -10.08 -11.68 -8.02
CA VAL A 28 -8.97 -12.58 -8.36
C VAL A 28 -9.26 -14.03 -7.98
N LEU A 29 -10.03 -14.29 -6.92
CA LEU A 29 -10.34 -15.63 -6.42
C LEU A 29 -11.19 -16.43 -7.42
N GLN A 30 -11.90 -15.74 -8.30
CA GLN A 30 -12.72 -16.33 -9.36
C GLN A 30 -11.97 -16.40 -10.70
N SER A 31 -10.65 -16.14 -10.69
CA SER A 31 -9.83 -16.09 -11.90
C SER A 31 -8.68 -17.10 -11.85
N ASN A 32 -8.24 -17.58 -13.02
CA ASN A 32 -7.06 -18.44 -13.16
C ASN A 32 -5.77 -17.63 -13.41
N LEU A 33 -5.69 -16.40 -12.89
CA LEU A 33 -4.54 -15.52 -13.11
C LEU A 33 -3.27 -16.09 -12.49
N GLN A 34 -2.22 -16.24 -13.30
CA GLN A 34 -0.89 -16.61 -12.87
C GLN A 34 0.01 -15.38 -12.75
N ALA A 35 1.14 -15.52 -12.04
CA ALA A 35 2.11 -14.44 -11.87
C ALA A 35 2.59 -13.84 -13.21
N LYS A 36 2.71 -14.65 -14.27
CA LYS A 36 3.08 -14.17 -15.60
C LYS A 36 1.99 -13.28 -16.22
N ASP A 37 0.72 -13.64 -16.04
CA ASP A 37 -0.40 -12.86 -16.54
C ASP A 37 -0.45 -11.49 -15.86
N LEU A 38 -0.15 -11.43 -14.56
CA LEU A 38 -0.07 -10.17 -13.82
C LEU A 38 1.00 -9.23 -14.42
N LEU A 39 2.17 -9.77 -14.79
CA LEU A 39 3.22 -8.96 -15.41
C LEU A 39 2.81 -8.45 -16.79
N ASN A 40 2.15 -9.30 -17.59
CA ASN A 40 1.66 -8.90 -18.92
C ASN A 40 0.59 -7.81 -18.81
N ILE A 41 -0.39 -7.96 -17.92
CA ILE A 41 -1.44 -6.95 -17.68
C ILE A 41 -0.80 -5.62 -17.25
N LEU A 42 0.24 -5.67 -16.41
CA LEU A 42 0.93 -4.46 -15.97
C LEU A 42 1.68 -3.77 -17.11
N ASP A 43 2.33 -4.54 -17.98
CA ASP A 43 3.00 -4.04 -19.18
C ASP A 43 2.00 -3.49 -20.20
N GLU A 44 0.80 -4.07 -20.32
CA GLU A 44 -0.29 -3.54 -21.15
C GLU A 44 -0.83 -2.22 -20.60
N GLU A 45 -0.98 -2.10 -19.27
CA GLU A 45 -1.53 -0.91 -18.62
C GLU A 45 -0.55 0.28 -18.61
N TYR A 46 0.75 0.02 -18.40
CA TYR A 46 1.76 1.08 -18.20
C TYR A 46 2.87 1.11 -19.26
N GLY A 47 2.86 0.19 -20.22
CA GLY A 47 3.94 -0.02 -21.18
C GLY A 47 5.18 -0.66 -20.55
N LYS A 48 5.96 -1.40 -21.35
CA LYS A 48 7.28 -1.88 -20.93
C LYS A 48 8.19 -0.70 -20.62
N SER A 49 9.01 -0.84 -19.59
CA SER A 49 9.96 0.21 -19.18
C SER A 49 11.26 -0.41 -18.68
N ASN A 50 12.37 0.22 -19.06
CA ASN A 50 13.70 -0.01 -18.51
C ASN A 50 14.15 1.15 -17.61
N TYR A 51 13.22 2.03 -17.20
CA TYR A 51 13.54 3.19 -16.38
C TYR A 51 13.92 2.77 -14.96
N GLY A 52 15.01 3.37 -14.46
CA GLY A 52 15.62 3.05 -13.17
C GLY A 52 16.35 1.70 -13.14
N SER A 53 17.45 1.61 -12.40
CA SER A 53 18.32 0.42 -12.35
C SER A 53 18.30 -0.33 -11.01
N VAL A 54 17.80 0.28 -9.93
CA VAL A 54 17.84 -0.32 -8.59
C VAL A 54 16.90 -1.52 -8.50
N LYS A 55 17.45 -2.69 -8.17
CA LYS A 55 16.72 -3.93 -7.91
C LYS A 55 16.80 -4.27 -6.44
N TYR A 56 15.65 -4.59 -5.87
CA TYR A 56 15.56 -5.18 -4.54
C TYR A 56 15.74 -6.68 -4.67
N SER A 57 16.30 -7.30 -3.64
CA SER A 57 16.44 -8.75 -3.55
C SER A 57 15.07 -9.43 -3.56
N PRO A 58 14.99 -10.72 -3.93
CA PRO A 58 13.74 -11.47 -3.90
C PRO A 58 13.05 -11.44 -2.52
N ASN A 59 13.83 -11.50 -1.44
CA ASN A 59 13.29 -11.48 -0.07
C ASN A 59 12.71 -10.11 0.29
N GLU A 60 13.40 -9.01 -0.07
CA GLU A 60 12.88 -7.65 0.10
C GLU A 60 11.58 -7.47 -0.70
N MET A 61 11.55 -7.92 -1.96
CA MET A 61 10.35 -7.84 -2.82
C MET A 61 9.18 -8.64 -2.25
N TYR A 62 9.43 -9.88 -1.82
CA TYR A 62 8.43 -10.74 -1.22
C TYR A 62 7.84 -10.09 0.05
N TRP A 63 8.70 -9.66 0.96
CA TRP A 63 8.27 -9.06 2.22
C TRP A 63 7.52 -7.74 2.00
N ILE A 64 7.96 -6.87 1.10
CA ILE A 64 7.23 -5.63 0.76
C ILE A 64 5.83 -5.94 0.22
N GLY A 65 5.73 -6.89 -0.72
CA GLY A 65 4.43 -7.29 -1.27
C GLY A 65 3.52 -7.91 -0.21
N TYR A 66 4.09 -8.74 0.67
CA TYR A 66 3.37 -9.36 1.77
C TYR A 66 2.84 -8.33 2.77
N ILE A 67 3.67 -7.36 3.19
CA ILE A 67 3.24 -6.27 4.07
C ILE A 67 2.11 -5.46 3.44
N TYR A 68 2.21 -5.08 2.16
CA TYR A 68 1.12 -4.34 1.51
C TYR A 68 -0.17 -5.14 1.47
N ARG A 69 -0.13 -6.44 1.13
CA ARG A 69 -1.34 -7.26 1.10
C ARG A 69 -1.92 -7.50 2.49
N TYR A 70 -1.08 -7.79 3.47
CA TYR A 70 -1.50 -7.96 4.85
C TYR A 70 -2.15 -6.67 5.37
N PHE A 71 -1.49 -5.53 5.18
CA PHE A 71 -1.98 -4.22 5.60
C PHE A 71 -3.35 -3.92 4.98
N SER A 72 -3.51 -4.15 3.68
CA SER A 72 -4.79 -3.90 3.03
C SER A 72 -5.91 -4.83 3.51
N TYR A 73 -5.62 -6.10 3.75
CA TYR A 73 -6.61 -7.06 4.20
C TYR A 73 -7.02 -6.91 5.66
N THR A 74 -6.12 -6.45 6.54
CA THR A 74 -6.34 -6.47 7.99
C THR A 74 -6.68 -5.11 8.60
N TYR A 75 -6.34 -3.99 7.94
CA TYR A 75 -6.59 -2.63 8.45
C TYR A 75 -7.61 -1.85 7.61
N GLU A 76 -8.40 -2.55 6.80
CA GLU A 76 -9.48 -1.96 5.97
C GLU A 76 -9.00 -0.79 5.08
N LYS A 77 -7.75 -0.83 4.62
CA LYS A 77 -7.19 0.15 3.68
C LYS A 77 -7.08 -0.47 2.29
N SER A 78 -7.51 0.24 1.25
CA SER A 78 -7.18 -0.15 -0.12
C SER A 78 -5.65 -0.23 -0.30
N SER A 79 -5.20 -1.04 -1.26
CA SER A 79 -3.77 -1.14 -1.61
C SER A 79 -3.17 0.22 -1.95
N VAL A 80 -3.94 1.08 -2.62
CA VAL A 80 -3.53 2.45 -2.94
C VAL A 80 -3.34 3.30 -1.67
N GLN A 81 -4.22 3.15 -0.67
CA GLN A 81 -4.06 3.83 0.63
C GLN A 81 -2.85 3.31 1.39
N ALA A 82 -2.65 1.99 1.47
CA ALA A 82 -1.48 1.40 2.11
C ALA A 82 -0.17 1.91 1.47
N TYR A 83 -0.11 1.96 0.13
CA TYR A 83 1.01 2.56 -0.61
C TYR A 83 1.22 4.07 -0.32
N LYS A 84 0.15 4.80 0.00
CA LYS A 84 0.27 6.22 0.38
C LYS A 84 0.83 6.39 1.79
N ILE A 85 0.46 5.52 2.71
CA ILE A 85 0.91 5.55 4.12
C ILE A 85 2.41 5.25 4.21
N VAL A 86 2.87 4.16 3.61
CA VAL A 86 4.28 3.74 3.66
C VAL A 86 4.80 3.44 2.25
N LYS A 87 5.92 4.07 1.89
CA LYS A 87 6.51 3.92 0.54
C LYS A 87 7.42 2.69 0.45
N PRO A 88 7.59 2.08 -0.73
CA PRO A 88 8.40 0.86 -0.86
C PRO A 88 9.86 1.06 -0.47
N LYS A 89 10.41 2.27 -0.69
CA LYS A 89 11.75 2.63 -0.24
C LYS A 89 11.86 2.68 1.29
N GLU A 90 10.82 3.16 1.96
CA GLU A 90 10.72 3.18 3.42
C GLU A 90 10.64 1.76 3.96
N LEU A 91 9.71 0.94 3.43
CA LEU A 91 9.62 -0.48 3.77
C LEU A 91 10.97 -1.18 3.59
N ARG A 92 11.64 -0.99 2.44
CA ARG A 92 12.97 -1.58 2.22
C ARG A 92 13.97 -1.21 3.30
N SER A 93 14.01 0.04 3.75
CA SER A 93 14.92 0.44 4.84
C SER A 93 14.61 -0.24 6.17
N MET A 94 13.35 -0.68 6.37
CA MET A 94 12.88 -1.41 7.54
C MET A 94 12.95 -2.94 7.37
N PHE A 95 13.44 -3.45 6.23
CA PHE A 95 13.48 -4.90 5.98
C PHE A 95 14.26 -5.63 7.08
N LEU A 96 15.52 -5.27 7.33
CA LEU A 96 16.35 -5.95 8.33
C LEU A 96 15.71 -6.01 9.73
N PRO A 97 15.23 -4.90 10.33
CA PRO A 97 14.63 -4.96 11.65
C PRO A 97 13.26 -5.64 11.68
N TYR A 98 12.44 -5.57 10.62
CA TYR A 98 11.02 -5.96 10.70
C TYR A 98 10.67 -7.26 9.96
N HIS A 99 11.51 -7.79 9.06
CA HIS A 99 11.13 -8.94 8.23
C HIS A 99 10.95 -10.27 8.96
N THR A 100 11.42 -10.37 10.20
CA THR A 100 11.20 -11.52 11.10
C THR A 100 10.11 -11.28 12.13
N MET A 101 9.53 -10.07 12.18
CA MET A 101 8.42 -9.76 13.07
C MET A 101 7.11 -10.28 12.49
N ASP A 102 6.11 -10.42 13.36
CA ASP A 102 4.74 -10.58 12.92
C ASP A 102 4.32 -9.37 12.05
N PRO A 103 3.61 -9.56 10.93
CA PRO A 103 3.23 -8.47 10.03
C PRO A 103 2.37 -7.39 10.68
N ALA A 104 1.43 -7.75 11.58
CA ALA A 104 0.62 -6.76 12.30
C ALA A 104 1.53 -5.90 13.18
N GLN A 105 2.43 -6.54 13.92
CA GLN A 105 3.44 -5.85 14.72
C GLN A 105 4.35 -4.89 13.92
N ALA A 106 4.71 -5.25 12.69
CA ALA A 106 5.47 -4.38 11.82
C ALA A 106 4.63 -3.18 11.35
N ILE A 107 3.37 -3.40 10.98
CA ILE A 107 2.45 -2.36 10.53
C ILE A 107 2.08 -1.41 11.66
N ASP A 108 1.77 -1.90 12.86
CA ASP A 108 1.45 -1.07 14.03
C ASP A 108 2.59 -0.11 14.36
N ARG A 109 3.84 -0.60 14.35
CA ARG A 109 5.02 0.26 14.55
C ARG A 109 5.18 1.31 13.45
N ILE A 110 4.87 0.96 12.20
CA ILE A 110 4.88 1.91 11.08
C ILE A 110 3.81 2.99 11.28
N LEU A 111 2.61 2.62 11.74
CA LEU A 111 1.53 3.55 12.01
C LEU A 111 1.83 4.45 13.20
N GLU A 112 2.37 3.89 14.29
CA GLU A 112 2.80 4.62 15.48
C GLU A 112 3.87 5.66 15.13
N ALA A 113 4.90 5.28 14.38
CA ALA A 113 5.94 6.20 13.90
C ALA A 113 5.40 7.32 13.00
N LYS A 114 4.23 7.12 12.38
CA LYS A 114 3.53 8.11 11.55
C LYS A 114 2.46 8.90 12.31
N GLY A 115 2.22 8.61 13.58
CA GLY A 115 1.11 9.19 14.35
C GLY A 115 -0.27 8.83 13.80
N LEU A 116 -0.40 7.64 13.20
CA LEU A 116 -1.62 7.12 12.58
C LEU A 116 -2.23 5.95 13.39
N THR A 117 -1.82 5.78 14.64
CA THR A 117 -2.44 4.83 15.56
C THR A 117 -3.87 5.22 15.84
N SER A 118 -4.78 4.24 15.77
CA SER A 118 -6.13 4.35 16.32
C SER A 118 -6.01 4.35 17.84
N ASP A 119 -5.68 5.49 18.44
CA ASP A 119 -6.10 5.71 19.82
C ASP A 119 -7.56 6.18 19.71
N SER A 120 -8.50 5.45 20.31
CA SER A 120 -9.94 5.72 20.18
C SER A 120 -10.33 7.16 20.55
N LYS A 121 -9.51 7.82 21.37
CA LYS A 121 -9.63 9.24 21.73
C LYS A 121 -9.28 10.19 20.59
N ASP A 122 -8.32 9.85 19.75
CA ASP A 122 -7.87 10.69 18.64
C ASP A 122 -8.90 10.68 17.51
N GLU A 123 -9.55 9.53 17.27
CA GLU A 123 -10.65 9.43 16.29
C GLU A 123 -11.87 10.27 16.69
N GLU A 124 -12.28 10.24 17.95
CA GLU A 124 -13.38 11.07 18.46
C GLU A 124 -13.07 12.58 18.32
N LEU A 125 -11.84 12.99 18.63
CA LEU A 125 -11.38 14.37 18.48
C LEU A 125 -11.34 14.80 17.01
N GLU A 126 -10.87 13.94 16.10
CA GLU A 126 -10.81 14.23 14.67
C GLU A 126 -12.22 14.39 14.06
N GLN A 127 -13.15 13.50 14.43
CA GLN A 127 -14.55 13.59 14.02
C GLN A 127 -15.23 14.84 14.57
N TYR A 128 -14.96 15.20 15.82
CA TYR A 128 -15.44 16.45 16.42
C TYR A 128 -14.92 17.67 15.65
N GLU A 129 -13.63 17.72 15.31
CA GLU A 129 -13.02 18.82 14.56
C GLU A 129 -13.59 18.94 13.15
N ILE A 130 -13.83 17.82 12.47
CA ILE A 130 -14.51 17.79 11.17
C ILE A 130 -15.93 18.36 11.30
N PHE A 131 -16.70 17.87 12.27
CA PHE A 131 -18.08 18.32 12.51
C PHE A 131 -18.15 19.82 12.81
N LYS A 132 -17.24 20.31 13.66
CA LYS A 132 -17.12 21.74 14.00
C LYS A 132 -16.85 22.58 12.76
N ARG A 133 -15.87 22.20 11.91
CA ARG A 133 -15.56 22.94 10.66
C ARG A 133 -16.73 22.97 9.70
N VAL A 134 -17.47 21.87 9.57
CA VAL A 134 -18.67 21.80 8.70
C VAL A 134 -19.74 22.76 9.21
N ARG A 135 -20.01 22.77 10.51
CA ARG A 135 -21.00 23.65 11.15
C ARG A 135 -20.61 25.13 11.06
N GLU A 136 -19.35 25.48 11.28
CA GLU A 136 -18.86 26.85 11.13
C GLU A 136 -18.97 27.36 9.68
N LYS A 137 -18.70 26.50 8.70
CA LYS A 137 -18.88 26.82 7.27
C LYS A 137 -20.35 27.00 6.91
N ALA A 138 -21.25 26.21 7.49
CA ALA A 138 -22.69 26.37 7.29
C ALA A 138 -23.18 27.71 7.87
N ASN A 139 -22.76 28.04 9.10
CA ASN A 139 -23.13 29.29 9.76
C ASN A 139 -22.59 30.55 9.08
N LYS A 140 -21.43 30.49 8.39
CA LYS A 140 -20.89 31.62 7.60
C LYS A 140 -21.56 31.83 6.23
N ARG A 141 -22.40 30.88 5.79
CA ARG A 141 -23.14 30.94 4.52
C ARG A 141 -24.58 31.43 4.67
N MET A 142 -25.03 31.63 5.91
CA MET A 142 -26.27 32.35 6.26
C MET A 142 -25.94 33.82 6.53
#